data_AF-A0A2N1UIR8-F1
#
_entry.id   AF-A0A2N1UIR8-F1
#
_cell.length_a   1.000
_cell.length_b   1.000
_cell.length_c   1.000
_cell.angle_alpha   90.00
_cell.angle_beta   90.00
_cell.angle_gamma   90.00
#
_symmetry.space_group_name_H-M   'P 1'
#
loop_
_entity.id
_entity.type
_entity.pdbx_description
1 polymer ?
#
loop_
_entity_poly.entity_id
_entity_poly.type
_entity_poly.pdbx_seq_one_letter_code
_entity_poly.pdbx_strand_id
1 'polypeptide(L)'
;MKWKLVSICRNRYYAGLTGLVLLLLLLAGSATAEAAAWKLSRNFWSEEDEKAYSNFIVTLGRSKHSNLNRFIKDPKTNPLYGEEDKKFNLSADCADLPYLIRAYVAYKLRIPFSYTASIAGRGGDQRYSKGNRPTSFKDQDYFKSPQHLFNQVVLVNSGYFRTTAEIEDSDFYPVKITRKSVVPGTIYYDPDGHIAIVYEVEDNGRIRVFDAHPDHSISKPWFGAKFTRGSKENGGGFKRWRPIRYTSEGKIIRTRNHNLPDYSADDQYRRTFSARGRQGIGYHEYVRLTLCDDARKNDPVSEFAFMMKDLHEDISYRAVAVSLSIEKGINKRSHPGALPWNIYGTDGIWEEFSTPSRDARLKVAFREFYDRTRQMIIEAEQNHAAGGPAYARQLAAAFLQQYQILNQQLSVSYVNSLGKRILLSFDDISNRLFDMSFDPYHSIEFRWGAQGEELASSPDDQTKRRFYQLEYRLRNQLERVYNQSTPLSMGPESPPMIDVCGWLAGYLRGQSVDATMLAFNREVIAPLPPVQPAETSKPQEPAQKQATALAVSAKSVKTETAATELSAKKAADKGKIWDSLLETGDVFAAAMVNPDNFVVASED
;
A
#
# COMPACT_ATOMS: atom_id res chain seq x y z
N MET A 1 -103.19 7.29 -23.89
CA MET A 1 -103.46 8.10 -22.68
C MET A 1 -102.64 7.49 -21.53
N LYS A 2 -101.76 8.30 -20.89
CA LYS A 2 -100.93 8.06 -19.66
C LYS A 2 -99.85 6.96 -19.73
N TRP A 3 -98.54 7.22 -19.88
CA TRP A 3 -97.47 7.85 -19.03
C TRP A 3 -96.72 6.91 -18.05
N LYS A 4 -95.41 6.71 -18.36
CA LYS A 4 -94.19 6.53 -17.52
C LYS A 4 -94.11 5.31 -16.56
N LEU A 5 -92.97 4.77 -16.11
CA LEU A 5 -91.63 5.29 -15.82
C LEU A 5 -90.58 4.13 -15.81
N VAL A 6 -89.41 4.41 -16.40
CA VAL A 6 -88.05 4.20 -15.86
C VAL A 6 -87.41 2.80 -15.73
N SER A 7 -86.35 2.69 -16.55
CA SER A 7 -85.16 1.85 -16.47
C SER A 7 -84.28 2.21 -15.27
N ILE A 8 -84.25 1.39 -14.21
CA ILE A 8 -83.14 1.32 -13.24
C ILE A 8 -83.08 -0.09 -12.67
N CYS A 9 -82.31 -1.01 -13.25
CA CYS A 9 -81.88 -2.22 -12.51
C CYS A 9 -80.65 -2.97 -13.06
N ARG A 10 -80.00 -2.52 -14.14
CA ARG A 10 -78.87 -3.26 -14.73
C ARG A 10 -77.48 -2.65 -14.57
N ASN A 11 -77.35 -1.55 -13.82
CA ASN A 11 -76.05 -0.91 -13.52
C ASN A 11 -75.55 -1.06 -12.07
N ARG A 12 -76.31 -1.69 -11.16
CA ARG A 12 -75.88 -1.85 -9.76
C ARG A 12 -74.96 -3.05 -9.52
N TYR A 13 -74.99 -4.07 -10.39
CA TYR A 13 -74.12 -5.24 -10.26
C TYR A 13 -72.70 -5.02 -10.80
N TYR A 14 -72.54 -4.17 -11.83
CA TYR A 14 -71.20 -3.88 -12.37
C TYR A 14 -70.44 -2.84 -11.55
N ALA A 15 -71.12 -1.89 -10.90
CA ALA A 15 -70.46 -0.90 -10.04
C ALA A 15 -69.95 -1.50 -8.71
N GLY A 16 -70.63 -2.52 -8.18
CA GLY A 16 -70.18 -3.24 -6.98
C GLY A 16 -68.96 -4.13 -7.24
N LEU A 17 -68.91 -4.79 -8.42
CA LEU A 17 -67.79 -5.64 -8.79
C LEU A 17 -66.54 -4.83 -9.15
N THR A 18 -66.68 -3.71 -9.86
CA THR A 18 -65.54 -2.82 -10.14
C THR A 18 -65.04 -2.11 -8.89
N GLY A 19 -65.93 -1.69 -7.99
CA GLY A 19 -65.56 -1.16 -6.68
C GLY A 19 -64.81 -2.17 -5.80
N LEU A 20 -65.23 -3.44 -5.79
CA LEU A 20 -64.56 -4.50 -5.04
C LEU A 20 -63.21 -4.89 -5.64
N VAL A 21 -63.06 -4.90 -6.97
CA VAL A 21 -61.79 -5.15 -7.66
C VAL A 21 -60.81 -3.99 -7.48
N LEU A 22 -61.29 -2.73 -7.51
CA LEU A 22 -60.46 -1.57 -7.20
C LEU A 22 -60.05 -1.52 -5.72
N LEU A 23 -60.95 -1.92 -4.80
CA LEU A 23 -60.62 -2.04 -3.38
C LEU A 23 -59.64 -3.21 -3.12
N LEU A 24 -59.77 -4.34 -3.82
CA LEU A 24 -58.82 -5.46 -3.78
C LEU A 24 -57.49 -5.15 -4.46
N LEU A 25 -57.45 -4.26 -5.46
CA LEU A 25 -56.22 -3.73 -6.06
C LEU A 25 -55.56 -2.63 -5.20
N LEU A 26 -56.32 -1.95 -4.35
CA LEU A 26 -55.81 -1.01 -3.34
C LEU A 26 -55.41 -1.71 -2.03
N LEU A 27 -55.98 -2.88 -1.73
CA LEU A 27 -55.66 -3.75 -0.59
C LEU A 27 -54.69 -4.89 -0.93
N ALA A 28 -54.46 -5.18 -2.21
CA ALA A 28 -53.23 -5.79 -2.70
C ALA A 28 -52.15 -4.73 -2.49
N GLY A 29 -51.76 -4.60 -1.22
CA GLY A 29 -50.91 -3.56 -0.71
C GLY A 29 -49.74 -3.37 -1.64
N SER A 30 -49.30 -2.12 -1.72
CA SER A 30 -47.95 -1.79 -2.12
C SER A 30 -47.04 -2.89 -1.58
N ALA A 31 -46.64 -3.83 -2.46
CA ALA A 31 -45.45 -4.59 -2.21
C ALA A 31 -44.41 -3.48 -2.21
N THR A 32 -44.12 -2.94 -1.03
CA THR A 32 -42.92 -2.19 -0.79
C THR A 32 -41.88 -3.13 -1.32
N ALA A 33 -41.35 -2.83 -2.51
CA ALA A 33 -40.24 -3.57 -3.07
C ALA A 33 -39.20 -3.48 -1.97
N GLU A 34 -39.08 -4.56 -1.21
CA GLU A 34 -38.20 -4.63 -0.06
C GLU A 34 -36.84 -4.29 -0.64
N ALA A 35 -36.26 -3.17 -0.21
CA ALA A 35 -35.10 -2.59 -0.88
C ALA A 35 -33.85 -3.41 -0.54
N ALA A 36 -33.84 -4.70 -0.89
CA ALA A 36 -32.74 -5.60 -0.64
C ALA A 36 -31.88 -5.74 -1.89
N ALA A 37 -30.59 -5.45 -1.76
CA ALA A 37 -29.63 -5.61 -2.83
C ALA A 37 -29.60 -7.06 -3.31
N TRP A 38 -29.81 -8.00 -2.40
CA TRP A 38 -30.12 -9.39 -2.69
C TRP A 38 -30.95 -10.02 -1.58
N LYS A 39 -31.76 -11.02 -1.95
CA LYS A 39 -32.42 -11.89 -0.98
C LYS A 39 -31.40 -12.82 -0.33
N LEU A 40 -31.47 -12.93 1.00
CA LEU A 40 -30.64 -13.84 1.78
C LEU A 40 -31.10 -15.29 1.64
N SER A 41 -30.15 -16.21 1.44
CA SER A 41 -30.36 -17.66 1.52
C SER A 41 -30.20 -18.20 2.94
N ARG A 42 -29.47 -17.46 3.79
CA ARG A 42 -29.19 -17.76 5.19
C ARG A 42 -28.84 -16.48 5.92
N ASN A 43 -28.82 -16.53 7.25
CA ASN A 43 -28.67 -15.36 8.10
C ASN A 43 -27.30 -15.24 8.80
N PHE A 44 -26.29 -16.02 8.40
CA PHE A 44 -24.92 -15.96 8.90
C PHE A 44 -23.92 -16.48 7.86
N TRP A 45 -22.62 -16.29 8.13
CA TRP A 45 -21.52 -16.89 7.36
C TRP A 45 -21.13 -18.23 8.00
N SER A 46 -21.24 -19.35 7.27
CA SER A 46 -20.74 -20.63 7.75
C SER A 46 -19.22 -20.75 7.58
N GLU A 47 -18.62 -21.81 8.13
CA GLU A 47 -17.20 -22.09 7.89
C GLU A 47 -16.88 -22.33 6.41
N GLU A 48 -17.81 -22.93 5.66
CA GLU A 48 -17.71 -23.13 4.21
C GLU A 48 -17.75 -21.80 3.46
N ASP A 49 -18.56 -20.85 3.90
CA ASP A 49 -18.62 -19.50 3.31
C ASP A 49 -17.31 -18.74 3.55
N GLU A 50 -16.73 -18.84 4.75
CA GLU A 50 -15.43 -18.27 5.05
C GLU A 50 -14.30 -18.92 4.23
N LYS A 51 -14.38 -20.25 4.00
CA LYS A 51 -13.46 -20.95 3.08
C LYS A 51 -13.63 -20.48 1.63
N ALA A 52 -14.86 -20.26 1.18
CA ALA A 52 -15.13 -19.72 -0.16
C ALA A 52 -14.57 -18.29 -0.33
N TYR A 53 -14.73 -17.43 0.69
CA TYR A 53 -14.09 -16.11 0.74
C TYR A 53 -12.56 -16.21 0.69
N SER A 54 -11.97 -17.06 1.54
CA SER A 54 -10.53 -17.32 1.55
C SER A 54 -10.03 -17.80 0.18
N ASN A 55 -10.74 -18.72 -0.48
CA ASN A 55 -10.38 -19.23 -1.80
C ASN A 55 -10.47 -18.14 -2.89
N PHE A 56 -11.47 -17.26 -2.82
CA PHE A 56 -11.57 -16.11 -3.71
C PHE A 56 -10.35 -15.18 -3.56
N ILE A 57 -9.95 -14.89 -2.31
CA ILE A 57 -8.78 -14.07 -2.01
C ILE A 57 -7.49 -14.71 -2.54
N VAL A 58 -7.27 -16.00 -2.30
CA VAL A 58 -6.11 -16.75 -2.85
C VAL A 58 -6.10 -16.69 -4.37
N THR A 59 -7.25 -16.88 -5.01
CA THR A 59 -7.34 -16.90 -6.47
C THR A 59 -7.05 -15.53 -7.07
N LEU A 60 -7.57 -14.45 -6.49
CA LEU A 60 -7.24 -13.08 -6.87
C LEU A 60 -5.74 -12.79 -6.67
N GLY A 61 -5.20 -13.15 -5.50
CA GLY A 61 -3.80 -12.97 -5.15
C GLY A 61 -2.83 -13.74 -6.06
N ARG A 62 -3.19 -14.94 -6.52
CA ARG A 62 -2.37 -15.72 -7.47
C ARG A 62 -2.62 -15.37 -8.95
N SER A 63 -3.65 -14.58 -9.24
CA SER A 63 -3.96 -14.18 -10.61
C SER A 63 -2.97 -13.16 -11.17
N LYS A 64 -2.84 -13.13 -12.51
CA LYS A 64 -2.07 -12.09 -13.22
C LYS A 64 -2.83 -10.77 -13.36
N HIS A 65 -4.07 -10.70 -12.86
CA HIS A 65 -4.89 -9.49 -12.97
C HIS A 65 -4.36 -8.41 -12.03
N SER A 66 -4.07 -7.24 -12.60
CA SER A 66 -3.68 -6.02 -11.88
C SER A 66 -4.87 -5.07 -11.67
N ASN A 67 -6.10 -5.55 -11.85
CA ASN A 67 -7.31 -4.73 -11.72
C ASN A 67 -8.50 -5.62 -11.32
N LEU A 68 -9.28 -5.18 -10.33
CA LEU A 68 -10.39 -5.97 -9.78
C LEU A 68 -11.47 -6.25 -10.83
N ASN A 69 -11.83 -5.27 -11.65
CA ASN A 69 -12.85 -5.46 -12.69
C ASN A 69 -12.44 -6.49 -13.74
N ARG A 70 -11.15 -6.53 -14.11
CA ARG A 70 -10.66 -7.55 -15.04
C ARG A 70 -10.76 -8.95 -14.42
N PHE A 71 -10.44 -9.08 -13.14
CA PHE A 71 -10.55 -10.35 -12.42
C PHE A 71 -12.01 -10.82 -12.33
N ILE A 72 -12.94 -9.99 -11.82
CA ILE A 72 -14.33 -10.44 -11.60
C ILE A 72 -15.05 -10.81 -12.90
N LYS A 73 -14.65 -10.20 -14.02
CA LYS A 73 -15.26 -10.43 -15.34
C LYS A 73 -14.65 -11.61 -16.10
N ASP A 74 -13.61 -12.23 -15.57
CA ASP A 74 -12.92 -13.34 -16.20
C ASP A 74 -13.49 -14.69 -15.73
N PRO A 75 -14.27 -15.41 -16.58
CA PRO A 75 -14.85 -16.69 -16.21
C PRO A 75 -13.82 -17.81 -15.98
N LYS A 76 -12.57 -17.62 -16.41
CA LYS A 76 -11.52 -18.63 -16.24
C LYS A 76 -10.82 -18.54 -14.89
N THR A 77 -10.81 -17.36 -14.28
CA THR A 77 -10.07 -17.11 -13.04
C THR A 77 -10.96 -16.77 -11.85
N ASN A 78 -12.12 -16.15 -12.04
CA ASN A 78 -13.03 -15.87 -10.94
C ASN A 78 -13.79 -17.15 -10.50
N PRO A 79 -13.55 -17.68 -9.29
CA PRO A 79 -14.18 -18.93 -8.84
C PRO A 79 -15.68 -18.80 -8.55
N LEU A 80 -16.19 -17.57 -8.46
CA LEU A 80 -17.60 -17.27 -8.22
C LEU A 80 -18.24 -16.60 -9.45
N TYR A 81 -17.66 -16.74 -10.63
CA TYR A 81 -18.14 -16.07 -11.83
C TYR A 81 -19.62 -16.36 -12.13
N GLY A 82 -20.35 -15.31 -12.47
CA GLY A 82 -21.64 -15.38 -13.16
C GLY A 82 -21.69 -14.39 -14.32
N GLU A 83 -22.54 -14.63 -15.31
CA GLU A 83 -22.67 -13.78 -16.50
C GLU A 83 -23.04 -12.32 -16.16
N GLU A 84 -23.73 -12.10 -15.04
CA GLU A 84 -24.05 -10.78 -14.51
C GLU A 84 -22.81 -9.94 -14.14
N ASP A 85 -21.68 -10.58 -13.83
CA ASP A 85 -20.46 -9.90 -13.36
C ASP A 85 -19.87 -8.98 -14.44
N LYS A 86 -20.16 -9.24 -15.73
CA LYS A 86 -19.81 -8.36 -16.85
C LYS A 86 -20.34 -6.93 -16.67
N LYS A 87 -21.47 -6.78 -15.96
CA LYS A 87 -22.16 -5.50 -15.72
C LYS A 87 -21.57 -4.72 -14.56
N PHE A 88 -20.83 -5.37 -13.65
CA PHE A 88 -20.29 -4.69 -12.49
C PHE A 88 -19.13 -3.77 -12.84
N ASN A 89 -19.04 -2.67 -12.11
CA ASN A 89 -17.88 -1.78 -12.12
C ASN A 89 -17.46 -1.50 -10.68
N LEU A 90 -16.38 -2.13 -10.24
CA LEU A 90 -15.82 -2.04 -8.90
C LEU A 90 -14.50 -1.27 -8.96
N SER A 91 -14.58 0.04 -8.73
CA SER A 91 -13.41 0.92 -8.65
C SER A 91 -12.93 0.95 -7.22
N ALA A 92 -11.91 0.14 -6.91
CA ALA A 92 -11.40 0.00 -5.56
C ALA A 92 -10.08 0.75 -5.38
N ASP A 93 -9.92 1.40 -4.23
CA ASP A 93 -8.66 1.80 -3.62
C ASP A 93 -8.28 0.83 -2.49
N CYS A 94 -7.22 1.14 -1.71
CA CYS A 94 -6.79 0.22 -0.66
C CYS A 94 -7.85 0.00 0.44
N ALA A 95 -8.61 1.03 0.82
CA ALA A 95 -9.52 1.00 1.96
C ALA A 95 -10.85 0.33 1.64
N ASP A 96 -11.39 0.54 0.44
CA ASP A 96 -12.65 -0.04 0.03
C ASP A 96 -12.51 -1.46 -0.56
N LEU A 97 -11.32 -1.86 -1.03
CA LEU A 97 -11.07 -3.17 -1.64
C LEU A 97 -11.50 -4.35 -0.74
N PRO A 98 -11.16 -4.41 0.56
CA PRO A 98 -11.62 -5.49 1.43
C PRO A 98 -13.15 -5.55 1.50
N TYR A 99 -13.80 -4.39 1.62
CA TYR A 99 -15.27 -4.31 1.70
C TYR A 99 -15.91 -4.71 0.37
N LEU A 100 -15.40 -4.27 -0.77
CA LEU A 100 -15.90 -4.63 -2.09
C LEU A 100 -15.79 -6.13 -2.33
N ILE A 101 -14.66 -6.75 -1.99
CA ILE A 101 -14.50 -8.20 -2.13
C ILE A 101 -15.45 -8.94 -1.18
N ARG A 102 -15.54 -8.52 0.09
CA ARG A 102 -16.45 -9.16 1.05
C ARG A 102 -17.91 -9.03 0.63
N ALA A 103 -18.33 -7.85 0.14
CA ALA A 103 -19.67 -7.62 -0.38
C ALA A 103 -19.95 -8.43 -1.64
N TYR A 104 -18.98 -8.52 -2.56
CA TYR A 104 -19.09 -9.34 -3.77
C TYR A 104 -19.32 -10.81 -3.40
N VAL A 105 -18.47 -11.38 -2.55
CA VAL A 105 -18.63 -12.77 -2.10
C VAL A 105 -19.96 -12.96 -1.37
N ALA A 106 -20.36 -12.02 -0.50
CA ALA A 106 -21.66 -12.07 0.19
C ALA A 106 -22.83 -12.12 -0.80
N TYR A 107 -22.78 -11.29 -1.84
CA TYR A 107 -23.76 -11.24 -2.91
C TYR A 107 -23.83 -12.56 -3.68
N LYS A 108 -22.67 -13.12 -4.07
CA LYS A 108 -22.60 -14.38 -4.83
C LYS A 108 -23.15 -15.56 -4.02
N LEU A 109 -22.88 -15.60 -2.71
CA LEU A 109 -23.37 -16.65 -1.82
C LEU A 109 -24.77 -16.36 -1.24
N ARG A 110 -25.32 -15.16 -1.51
CA ARG A 110 -26.61 -14.69 -0.97
C ARG A 110 -26.64 -14.73 0.56
N ILE A 111 -25.59 -14.23 1.20
CA ILE A 111 -25.43 -14.21 2.67
C ILE A 111 -25.35 -12.76 3.19
N PRO A 112 -25.48 -12.52 4.51
CA PRO A 112 -25.54 -11.16 5.04
C PRO A 112 -24.27 -10.36 4.79
N PHE A 113 -24.41 -9.07 4.55
CA PHE A 113 -23.31 -8.11 4.49
C PHE A 113 -23.70 -6.84 5.21
N SER A 114 -22.82 -6.36 6.09
CA SER A 114 -22.96 -5.06 6.74
C SER A 114 -21.61 -4.38 6.82
N TYR A 115 -21.66 -3.06 6.82
CA TYR A 115 -20.50 -2.22 7.02
C TYR A 115 -20.85 -1.00 7.86
N THR A 116 -19.84 -0.46 8.54
CA THR A 116 -19.87 0.85 9.17
C THR A 116 -20.01 1.89 8.07
N ALA A 117 -21.09 2.67 8.13
CA ALA A 117 -21.42 3.67 7.11
C ALA A 117 -21.00 5.09 7.52
N SER A 118 -20.67 5.31 8.78
CA SER A 118 -20.12 6.56 9.29
C SER A 118 -19.28 6.30 10.53
N ILE A 119 -18.25 7.11 10.71
CA ILE A 119 -17.39 7.12 11.91
C ILE A 119 -17.34 8.53 12.51
N ALA A 120 -17.06 8.59 13.81
CA ALA A 120 -16.69 9.82 14.51
C ALA A 120 -15.34 9.63 15.22
N GLY A 121 -14.54 10.68 15.25
CA GLY A 121 -13.22 10.71 15.87
C GLY A 121 -12.83 12.12 16.29
N ARG A 122 -11.66 12.27 16.90
CA ARG A 122 -11.12 13.56 17.33
C ARG A 122 -9.95 13.99 16.45
N GLY A 123 -10.03 15.22 15.94
CA GLY A 123 -8.96 15.88 15.19
C GLY A 123 -9.04 15.65 13.68
N GLY A 124 -9.46 16.69 12.96
CA GLY A 124 -9.30 16.81 11.50
C GLY A 124 -9.85 15.65 10.68
N ASP A 125 -9.11 15.31 9.62
CA ASP A 125 -9.42 14.24 8.68
C ASP A 125 -9.57 12.88 9.37
N GLN A 126 -10.68 12.19 9.09
CA GLN A 126 -11.02 10.91 9.70
C GLN A 126 -10.00 9.79 9.42
N ARG A 127 -9.23 9.90 8.33
CA ARG A 127 -8.14 8.97 7.98
C ARG A 127 -7.04 8.93 9.04
N TYR A 128 -6.84 10.05 9.74
CA TYR A 128 -5.72 10.26 10.69
C TYR A 128 -6.19 10.64 12.10
N SER A 129 -7.50 10.80 12.33
CA SER A 129 -8.07 11.20 13.61
C SER A 129 -7.86 10.15 14.72
N LYS A 130 -7.98 10.58 15.98
CA LYS A 130 -7.84 9.70 17.15
C LYS A 130 -9.19 9.21 17.65
N GLY A 131 -9.23 7.95 18.10
CA GLY A 131 -10.39 7.36 18.76
C GLY A 131 -11.58 7.18 17.83
N ASN A 132 -11.34 6.78 16.58
CA ASN A 132 -12.41 6.56 15.62
C ASN A 132 -13.35 5.46 16.12
N ARG A 133 -14.65 5.73 16.04
CA ARG A 133 -15.71 4.81 16.42
C ARG A 133 -16.82 4.81 15.37
N PRO A 134 -17.38 3.64 15.02
CA PRO A 134 -18.61 3.55 14.25
C PRO A 134 -19.74 4.38 14.87
N THR A 135 -20.52 5.07 14.04
CA THR A 135 -21.72 5.82 14.47
C THR A 135 -22.98 5.41 13.71
N SER A 136 -22.83 4.83 12.52
CA SER A 136 -23.95 4.28 11.75
C SER A 136 -23.50 3.06 10.96
N PHE A 137 -24.47 2.23 10.57
CA PHE A 137 -24.26 1.01 9.80
C PHE A 137 -25.25 0.97 8.64
N LYS A 138 -24.82 0.34 7.55
CA LYS A 138 -25.69 -0.06 6.45
C LYS A 138 -25.46 -1.55 6.18
N ASP A 139 -26.46 -2.19 5.62
CA ASP A 139 -26.40 -3.59 5.21
C ASP A 139 -27.07 -3.76 3.85
N GLN A 140 -27.18 -5.01 3.39
CA GLN A 140 -27.76 -5.30 2.08
C GLN A 140 -29.21 -4.83 1.91
N ASP A 141 -29.98 -4.65 2.99
CA ASP A 141 -31.40 -4.26 2.94
C ASP A 141 -31.60 -2.74 2.81
N TYR A 142 -30.51 -1.98 2.86
CA TYR A 142 -30.55 -0.53 2.64
C TYR A 142 -30.58 -0.17 1.14
N PHE A 143 -30.19 -1.08 0.24
CA PHE A 143 -29.91 -0.75 -1.16
C PHE A 143 -30.80 -1.49 -2.15
N LYS A 144 -31.25 -0.78 -3.18
CA LYS A 144 -32.13 -1.35 -4.23
C LYS A 144 -31.46 -2.38 -5.15
N SER A 145 -30.13 -2.45 -5.17
CA SER A 145 -29.38 -3.36 -6.05
C SER A 145 -27.95 -3.59 -5.55
N PRO A 146 -27.27 -4.68 -5.97
CA PRO A 146 -25.87 -4.93 -5.62
C PRO A 146 -24.94 -3.82 -6.10
N GLN A 147 -25.13 -3.30 -7.32
CA GLN A 147 -24.31 -2.22 -7.85
C GLN A 147 -24.47 -0.92 -7.04
N HIS A 148 -25.67 -0.60 -6.55
CA HIS A 148 -25.86 0.55 -5.67
C HIS A 148 -25.12 0.38 -4.34
N LEU A 149 -25.09 -0.82 -3.78
CA LEU A 149 -24.29 -1.12 -2.59
C LEU A 149 -22.79 -0.97 -2.89
N PHE A 150 -22.28 -1.56 -3.98
CA PHE A 150 -20.87 -1.45 -4.36
C PHE A 150 -20.44 0.01 -4.56
N ASN A 151 -21.27 0.83 -5.23
CA ASN A 151 -21.03 2.26 -5.42
C ASN A 151 -21.05 3.09 -4.13
N GLN A 152 -21.51 2.52 -3.00
CA GLN A 152 -21.58 3.20 -1.71
C GLN A 152 -20.49 2.74 -0.76
N VAL A 153 -19.98 1.53 -0.94
CA VAL A 153 -18.83 0.99 -0.21
C VAL A 153 -17.54 1.76 -0.54
N VAL A 154 -17.39 2.29 -1.76
CA VAL A 154 -16.21 3.08 -2.18
C VAL A 154 -16.05 4.41 -1.43
N LEU A 155 -17.00 4.78 -0.56
CA LEU A 155 -16.89 5.94 0.32
C LEU A 155 -16.14 5.63 1.63
N VAL A 156 -15.79 4.36 1.86
CA VAL A 156 -14.97 3.94 2.99
C VAL A 156 -13.54 4.43 2.79
N ASN A 157 -12.97 5.02 3.84
CA ASN A 157 -11.56 5.40 3.88
C ASN A 157 -10.81 4.64 4.98
N SER A 158 -9.49 4.84 5.07
CA SER A 158 -8.65 4.14 6.04
C SER A 158 -9.01 4.40 7.52
N GLY A 159 -9.73 5.48 7.82
CA GLY A 159 -10.24 5.79 9.14
C GLY A 159 -11.22 4.75 9.71
N TYR A 160 -11.88 3.97 8.85
CA TYR A 160 -12.81 2.89 9.25
C TYR A 160 -12.07 1.68 9.84
N PHE A 161 -10.78 1.54 9.54
CA PHE A 161 -9.90 0.51 10.11
C PHE A 161 -9.19 1.01 11.38
N ARG A 162 -9.22 2.32 11.66
CA ARG A 162 -8.53 2.99 12.77
C ARG A 162 -9.28 2.88 14.11
N THR A 163 -9.72 1.67 14.43
CA THR A 163 -10.41 1.35 15.68
C THR A 163 -9.48 0.63 16.64
N THR A 164 -9.60 0.99 17.92
CA THR A 164 -8.93 0.33 19.04
C THR A 164 -9.57 -1.04 19.33
N ALA A 165 -8.85 -1.90 20.07
CA ALA A 165 -9.23 -3.31 20.23
C ALA A 165 -10.53 -3.54 21.02
N GLU A 166 -10.93 -2.59 21.85
CA GLU A 166 -12.13 -2.64 22.69
C GLU A 166 -13.42 -2.24 21.96
N ILE A 167 -13.32 -1.74 20.72
CA ILE A 167 -14.50 -1.36 19.94
C ILE A 167 -15.17 -2.61 19.38
N GLU A 168 -16.24 -3.07 20.02
CA GLU A 168 -16.96 -4.27 19.58
C GLU A 168 -17.92 -4.03 18.41
N ASP A 169 -18.32 -2.79 18.19
CA ASP A 169 -19.25 -2.45 17.10
C ASP A 169 -18.54 -2.22 15.76
N SER A 170 -17.19 -2.29 15.70
CA SER A 170 -16.46 -2.17 14.43
C SER A 170 -16.57 -3.44 13.58
N ASP A 171 -16.47 -3.26 12.26
CA ASP A 171 -16.53 -4.37 11.29
C ASP A 171 -15.36 -5.34 11.41
N PHE A 172 -14.27 -4.91 12.04
CA PHE A 172 -13.05 -5.69 12.21
C PHE A 172 -12.67 -5.84 13.68
N TYR A 173 -11.89 -6.87 13.99
CA TYR A 173 -11.24 -7.06 15.29
C TYR A 173 -9.76 -7.44 15.12
N PRO A 174 -8.87 -7.03 16.04
CA PRO A 174 -7.47 -7.44 16.01
C PRO A 174 -7.32 -8.90 16.43
N VAL A 175 -6.40 -9.59 15.76
CA VAL A 175 -6.15 -11.02 16.00
C VAL A 175 -4.84 -11.28 16.73
N LYS A 176 -4.72 -12.46 17.34
CA LYS A 176 -3.45 -13.05 17.76
C LYS A 176 -2.61 -13.36 16.52
N ILE A 177 -1.29 -13.18 16.58
CA ILE A 177 -0.41 -13.58 15.49
C ILE A 177 -0.17 -15.08 15.57
N THR A 178 -0.94 -15.84 14.78
CA THR A 178 -0.77 -17.29 14.65
C THR A 178 -1.13 -17.72 13.22
N ARG A 179 -0.66 -18.88 12.77
CA ARG A 179 -1.08 -19.47 11.48
C ARG A 179 -2.58 -19.75 11.35
N LYS A 180 -3.29 -19.87 12.48
CA LYS A 180 -4.75 -20.07 12.49
C LYS A 180 -5.53 -18.76 12.33
N SER A 181 -4.88 -17.64 12.62
CA SER A 181 -5.49 -16.32 12.70
C SER A 181 -5.09 -15.41 11.54
N VAL A 182 -3.84 -15.52 11.08
CA VAL A 182 -3.34 -14.81 9.90
C VAL A 182 -3.45 -15.76 8.71
N VAL A 183 -4.61 -15.70 8.06
CA VAL A 183 -5.02 -16.56 6.94
C VAL A 183 -5.49 -15.71 5.75
N PRO A 184 -5.65 -16.27 4.53
CA PRO A 184 -6.15 -15.49 3.41
C PRO A 184 -7.48 -14.80 3.72
N GLY A 185 -7.56 -13.50 3.43
CA GLY A 185 -8.67 -12.61 3.80
C GLY A 185 -8.47 -11.85 5.11
N THR A 186 -7.40 -12.14 5.86
CA THR A 186 -6.96 -11.28 6.98
C THR A 186 -6.47 -9.95 6.41
N ILE A 187 -6.84 -8.86 7.05
CA ILE A 187 -6.51 -7.51 6.61
C ILE A 187 -5.35 -6.99 7.46
N TYR A 188 -4.37 -6.34 6.85
CA TYR A 188 -3.39 -5.54 7.56
C TYR A 188 -3.74 -4.06 7.42
N TYR A 189 -4.02 -3.40 8.55
CA TYR A 189 -4.18 -1.94 8.59
C TYR A 189 -2.88 -1.28 9.04
N ASP A 190 -2.28 -0.51 8.14
CA ASP A 190 -1.18 0.42 8.39
C ASP A 190 -1.77 1.77 8.86
N PRO A 191 -1.44 2.23 10.09
CA PRO A 191 -1.92 3.51 10.64
C PRO A 191 -1.59 4.76 9.80
N ASP A 192 -0.68 4.66 8.84
CA ASP A 192 -0.37 5.69 7.86
C ASP A 192 -1.40 5.74 6.71
N GLY A 193 -2.55 5.07 6.87
CA GLY A 193 -3.69 5.18 5.97
C GLY A 193 -3.67 4.15 4.84
N HIS A 194 -3.02 3.01 5.03
CA HIS A 194 -2.95 1.96 4.02
C HIS A 194 -3.50 0.62 4.49
N ILE A 195 -4.07 -0.14 3.57
CA ILE A 195 -4.72 -1.41 3.85
C ILE A 195 -4.25 -2.43 2.83
N ALA A 196 -3.89 -3.62 3.30
CA ALA A 196 -3.57 -4.75 2.44
C ALA A 196 -4.32 -6.01 2.91
N ILE A 197 -4.52 -6.96 2.00
CA ILE A 197 -5.21 -8.22 2.28
C ILE A 197 -4.22 -9.36 2.12
N VAL A 198 -4.06 -10.16 3.17
CA VAL A 198 -3.28 -11.40 3.15
C VAL A 198 -3.94 -12.36 2.18
N TYR A 199 -3.15 -12.93 1.26
CA TYR A 199 -3.61 -14.02 0.39
C TYR A 199 -2.79 -15.29 0.51
N GLU A 200 -1.60 -15.23 1.11
CA GLU A 200 -0.76 -16.40 1.32
C GLU A 200 0.20 -16.20 2.49
N VAL A 201 0.44 -17.25 3.26
CA VAL A 201 1.48 -17.32 4.30
C VAL A 201 2.36 -18.52 3.97
N GLU A 202 3.60 -18.28 3.58
CA GLU A 202 4.56 -19.33 3.22
C GLU A 202 5.08 -20.06 4.46
N ASP A 203 5.58 -21.29 4.30
CA ASP A 203 6.19 -22.11 5.37
C ASP A 203 7.28 -21.39 6.18
N ASN A 204 8.04 -20.50 5.53
CA ASN A 204 9.10 -19.71 6.14
C ASN A 204 8.57 -18.50 6.96
N GLY A 205 7.24 -18.32 7.01
CA GLY A 205 6.55 -17.25 7.71
C GLY A 205 6.41 -15.93 6.95
N ARG A 206 6.89 -15.86 5.70
CA ARG A 206 6.64 -14.71 4.82
C ARG A 206 5.17 -14.67 4.42
N ILE A 207 4.66 -13.46 4.23
CA ILE A 207 3.26 -13.24 3.92
C ILE A 207 3.18 -12.49 2.59
N ARG A 208 2.40 -13.04 1.66
CA ARG A 208 1.98 -12.29 0.47
C ARG A 208 0.69 -11.54 0.78
N VAL A 209 0.67 -10.27 0.41
CA VAL A 209 -0.51 -9.42 0.49
C VAL A 209 -0.81 -8.81 -0.87
N PHE A 210 -2.04 -8.36 -1.07
CA PHE A 210 -2.37 -7.47 -2.18
C PHE A 210 -3.13 -6.25 -1.67
N ASP A 211 -2.99 -5.16 -2.39
CA ASP A 211 -3.57 -3.86 -2.12
C ASP A 211 -3.99 -3.22 -3.44
N ALA A 212 -5.05 -2.40 -3.39
CA ALA A 212 -5.47 -1.58 -4.52
C ALA A 212 -5.04 -0.12 -4.32
N HIS A 213 -5.04 0.62 -5.41
CA HIS A 213 -4.53 1.98 -5.49
C HIS A 213 -5.57 2.93 -6.05
N PRO A 214 -5.45 4.26 -5.83
CA PRO A 214 -6.38 5.25 -6.40
C PRO A 214 -6.50 5.18 -7.93
N ASP A 215 -5.47 4.67 -8.61
CA ASP A 215 -5.44 4.43 -10.05
C ASP A 215 -6.14 3.12 -10.49
N HIS A 216 -6.80 2.44 -9.55
CA HIS A 216 -7.49 1.14 -9.67
C HIS A 216 -6.59 -0.04 -10.04
N SER A 217 -5.27 0.11 -9.90
CA SER A 217 -4.33 -0.99 -10.02
C SER A 217 -4.28 -1.81 -8.72
N ILE A 218 -3.93 -3.10 -8.85
CA ILE A 218 -3.67 -4.02 -7.73
C ILE A 218 -2.20 -4.42 -7.78
N SER A 219 -1.47 -4.17 -6.69
CA SER A 219 -0.15 -4.76 -6.44
C SER A 219 -0.25 -5.96 -5.50
N LYS A 220 0.79 -6.79 -5.49
CA LYS A 220 0.86 -8.03 -4.70
C LYS A 220 2.16 -8.12 -3.90
N PRO A 221 2.50 -7.11 -3.09
CA PRO A 221 3.80 -7.03 -2.43
C PRO A 221 3.95 -8.07 -1.32
N TRP A 222 5.19 -8.26 -0.87
CA TRP A 222 5.47 -8.96 0.37
C TRP A 222 5.22 -8.07 1.59
N PHE A 223 4.66 -8.64 2.65
CA PHE A 223 4.57 -7.96 3.93
C PHE A 223 5.97 -7.81 4.56
N GLY A 224 6.28 -6.62 5.06
CA GLY A 224 7.59 -6.28 5.62
C GLY A 224 7.60 -4.88 6.23
N ALA A 225 8.78 -4.31 6.51
CA ALA A 225 8.91 -3.05 7.23
C ALA A 225 8.28 -1.83 6.50
N LYS A 226 8.01 -1.97 5.20
CA LYS A 226 7.22 -1.02 4.39
C LYS A 226 5.75 -0.83 4.85
N PHE A 227 5.26 -1.69 5.73
CA PHE A 227 3.95 -1.57 6.39
C PHE A 227 4.10 -1.18 7.86
N THR A 228 3.63 0.01 8.24
CA THR A 228 3.84 0.53 9.61
C THR A 228 3.06 -0.30 10.65
N ARG A 229 3.67 -0.49 11.83
CA ARG A 229 3.03 -1.19 12.96
C ARG A 229 1.93 -0.34 13.59
N GLY A 230 0.85 -0.99 13.99
CA GLY A 230 -0.19 -0.39 14.84
C GLY A 230 0.27 0.01 16.25
N SER A 231 -0.60 0.74 16.95
CA SER A 231 -0.46 1.04 18.38
C SER A 231 -1.77 0.77 19.12
N LYS A 232 -1.74 0.69 20.46
CA LYS A 232 -2.96 0.50 21.24
C LYS A 232 -3.95 1.66 21.06
N GLU A 233 -3.44 2.87 20.86
CA GLU A 233 -4.21 4.11 20.78
C GLU A 233 -4.87 4.32 19.41
N ASN A 234 -4.19 3.92 18.33
CA ASN A 234 -4.69 4.10 16.96
C ASN A 234 -5.26 2.82 16.35
N GLY A 235 -5.03 1.65 16.97
CA GLY A 235 -5.22 0.36 16.32
C GLY A 235 -4.13 0.09 15.29
N GLY A 236 -4.47 -0.67 14.24
CA GLY A 236 -3.52 -1.15 13.23
C GLY A 236 -3.17 -2.62 13.39
N GLY A 237 -2.36 -3.14 12.47
CA GLY A 237 -1.97 -4.54 12.43
C GLY A 237 -2.99 -5.45 11.73
N PHE A 238 -2.82 -6.75 11.93
CA PHE A 238 -3.68 -7.79 11.39
C PHE A 238 -5.05 -7.79 12.06
N LYS A 239 -6.10 -7.76 11.24
CA LYS A 239 -7.50 -7.74 11.63
C LYS A 239 -8.31 -8.71 10.79
N ARG A 240 -9.39 -9.25 11.35
CA ARG A 240 -10.37 -10.09 10.64
C ARG A 240 -11.75 -9.46 10.68
N TRP A 241 -12.57 -9.83 9.70
CA TRP A 241 -14.00 -9.51 9.67
C TRP A 241 -14.69 -10.05 10.92
N ARG A 242 -15.38 -9.19 11.65
CA ARG A 242 -16.21 -9.57 12.79
C ARG A 242 -17.40 -10.39 12.26
N PRO A 243 -17.61 -11.62 12.75
CA PRO A 243 -18.75 -12.42 12.33
C PRO A 243 -20.06 -11.71 12.65
N ILE A 244 -20.96 -11.69 11.66
CA ILE A 244 -22.28 -11.07 11.74
C ILE A 244 -23.39 -12.12 11.63
N ARG A 245 -24.50 -11.85 12.30
CA ARG A 245 -25.75 -12.59 12.16
C ARG A 245 -26.90 -11.63 11.86
N TYR A 246 -27.69 -11.96 10.85
CA TYR A 246 -28.91 -11.28 10.50
C TYR A 246 -30.09 -11.88 11.30
N THR A 247 -30.94 -11.05 11.90
CA THR A 247 -32.05 -11.52 12.74
C THR A 247 -33.37 -11.52 11.99
N SER A 248 -34.36 -12.21 12.55
CA SER A 248 -35.75 -12.21 12.06
C SER A 248 -36.37 -10.81 12.03
N GLU A 249 -35.87 -9.88 12.85
CA GLU A 249 -36.34 -8.49 12.93
C GLU A 249 -35.62 -7.57 11.94
N GLY A 250 -34.85 -8.13 11.00
CA GLY A 250 -34.13 -7.36 9.98
C GLY A 250 -32.94 -6.58 10.52
N LYS A 251 -32.24 -7.12 11.54
CA LYS A 251 -31.09 -6.45 12.17
C LYS A 251 -29.81 -7.26 12.04
N ILE A 252 -28.69 -6.55 11.95
CA ILE A 252 -27.35 -7.14 12.01
C ILE A 252 -26.84 -7.13 13.46
N ILE A 253 -26.46 -8.29 13.97
CA ILE A 253 -25.74 -8.46 15.24
C ILE A 253 -24.29 -8.83 14.94
N ARG A 254 -23.37 -8.09 15.54
CA ARG A 254 -21.92 -8.33 15.51
C ARG A 254 -21.49 -9.18 16.71
N THR A 255 -20.61 -10.15 16.48
CA THR A 255 -20.08 -11.04 17.53
C THR A 255 -19.13 -10.27 18.45
N ARG A 256 -19.35 -10.34 19.78
CA ARG A 256 -18.51 -9.68 20.79
C ARG A 256 -17.13 -10.33 20.96
N ASN A 257 -16.15 -9.58 21.45
CA ASN A 257 -14.75 -10.01 21.56
C ASN A 257 -14.58 -11.28 22.40
N HIS A 258 -15.35 -11.44 23.48
CA HIS A 258 -15.27 -12.63 24.33
C HIS A 258 -15.69 -13.94 23.62
N ASN A 259 -16.38 -13.84 22.48
CA ASN A 259 -16.79 -14.98 21.66
C ASN A 259 -15.87 -15.21 20.45
N LEU A 260 -14.79 -14.45 20.32
CA LEU A 260 -13.83 -14.55 19.22
C LEU A 260 -12.59 -15.31 19.69
N PRO A 261 -12.34 -16.56 19.22
CA PRO A 261 -11.28 -17.42 19.76
C PRO A 261 -9.87 -16.88 19.48
N ASP A 262 -9.71 -16.16 18.39
CA ASP A 262 -8.45 -15.57 17.92
C ASP A 262 -8.33 -14.08 18.20
N TYR A 263 -9.29 -13.46 18.90
CA TYR A 263 -9.19 -12.06 19.31
C TYR A 263 -7.99 -11.85 20.23
N SER A 264 -7.30 -10.71 20.03
CA SER A 264 -6.31 -10.22 20.98
C SER A 264 -6.22 -8.70 20.96
N ALA A 265 -6.33 -8.11 22.16
CA ALA A 265 -6.13 -6.69 22.38
C ALA A 265 -4.66 -6.26 22.52
N ASP A 266 -3.72 -7.20 22.70
CA ASP A 266 -2.36 -6.86 23.14
C ASP A 266 -1.23 -7.44 22.29
N ASP A 267 -1.44 -8.61 21.66
CA ASP A 267 -0.38 -9.39 21.00
C ASP A 267 0.43 -8.59 19.97
N GLN A 268 -0.22 -7.68 19.25
CA GLN A 268 0.39 -6.86 18.20
C GLN A 268 0.92 -5.51 18.68
N TYR A 269 0.61 -5.11 19.92
CA TYR A 269 0.87 -3.77 20.45
C TYR A 269 1.82 -3.79 21.67
N ARG A 270 2.63 -4.83 21.78
CA ARG A 270 3.65 -4.95 22.83
C ARG A 270 4.83 -4.02 22.53
N ARG A 271 5.49 -3.57 23.60
CA ARG A 271 6.72 -2.76 23.50
C ARG A 271 7.90 -3.58 22.99
N THR A 272 7.98 -4.83 23.41
CA THR A 272 9.04 -5.77 23.05
C THR A 272 8.43 -7.06 22.55
N PHE A 273 9.05 -7.66 21.52
CA PHE A 273 8.63 -8.95 21.00
C PHE A 273 9.70 -10.02 21.20
N SER A 274 9.22 -11.26 21.21
CA SER A 274 10.06 -12.45 21.24
C SER A 274 9.38 -13.60 20.54
N ALA A 275 10.18 -14.40 19.84
CA ALA A 275 9.72 -15.57 19.12
C ALA A 275 10.90 -16.54 18.97
N ARG A 276 10.63 -17.85 19.09
CA ARG A 276 11.61 -18.92 18.83
C ARG A 276 12.96 -18.71 19.55
N GLY A 277 12.91 -18.33 20.83
CA GLY A 277 14.11 -18.11 21.67
C GLY A 277 14.80 -16.76 21.47
N ARG A 278 14.43 -15.97 20.46
CA ARG A 278 14.97 -14.61 20.23
C ARG A 278 14.15 -13.58 21.00
N GLN A 279 14.82 -12.65 21.66
CA GLN A 279 14.22 -11.57 22.45
C GLN A 279 14.59 -10.21 21.86
N GLY A 280 13.76 -9.18 22.08
CA GLY A 280 14.04 -7.82 21.64
C GLY A 280 13.97 -7.63 20.13
N ILE A 281 13.29 -8.53 19.41
CA ILE A 281 13.14 -8.49 17.95
C ILE A 281 12.10 -7.45 17.53
N GLY A 282 12.21 -6.95 16.30
CA GLY A 282 11.24 -6.05 15.70
C GLY A 282 9.89 -6.73 15.43
N TYR A 283 8.85 -5.93 15.21
CA TYR A 283 7.49 -6.44 14.99
C TYR A 283 7.37 -7.34 13.75
N HIS A 284 7.94 -6.94 12.61
CA HIS A 284 7.85 -7.72 11.37
C HIS A 284 8.62 -9.03 11.47
N GLU A 285 9.76 -9.01 12.15
CA GLU A 285 10.53 -10.22 12.46
C GLU A 285 9.77 -11.13 13.43
N TYR A 286 9.11 -10.57 14.45
CA TYR A 286 8.21 -11.31 15.33
C TYR A 286 7.09 -11.99 14.56
N VAL A 287 6.42 -11.28 13.65
CA VAL A 287 5.36 -11.84 12.80
C VAL A 287 5.90 -12.99 11.97
N ARG A 288 7.00 -12.78 11.23
CA ARG A 288 7.60 -13.82 10.39
C ARG A 288 8.00 -15.05 11.21
N LEU A 289 8.70 -14.88 12.33
CA LEU A 289 9.16 -16.00 13.15
C LEU A 289 8.01 -16.74 13.82
N THR A 290 6.96 -16.04 14.24
CA THR A 290 5.77 -16.64 14.86
C THR A 290 4.94 -17.42 13.85
N LEU A 291 4.90 -16.96 12.60
CA LEU A 291 4.22 -17.65 11.50
C LEU A 291 5.11 -18.63 10.76
N CYS A 292 6.41 -18.72 11.04
CA CYS A 292 7.27 -19.73 10.45
C CYS A 292 6.86 -21.11 11.00
N ASP A 293 6.81 -22.14 10.16
CA ASP A 293 6.70 -23.53 10.62
C ASP A 293 8.09 -24.16 10.73
N ASP A 294 8.99 -23.90 9.77
CA ASP A 294 10.35 -24.46 9.75
C ASP A 294 11.43 -23.36 9.66
N ALA A 295 12.13 -23.10 10.78
CA ALA A 295 13.20 -22.10 10.85
C ALA A 295 14.45 -22.49 10.05
N ARG A 296 14.61 -23.78 9.73
CA ARG A 296 15.80 -24.29 9.02
C ARG A 296 15.86 -23.86 7.56
N LYS A 297 14.78 -23.26 7.04
CA LYS A 297 14.67 -22.75 5.67
C LYS A 297 15.25 -21.32 5.48
N ASN A 298 15.92 -20.74 6.49
CA ASN A 298 16.48 -19.39 6.41
C ASN A 298 17.99 -19.40 6.09
N ASP A 299 18.33 -19.66 4.82
CA ASP A 299 19.69 -19.51 4.30
C ASP A 299 19.99 -18.02 3.99
N PRO A 300 21.05 -17.40 4.55
CA PRO A 300 21.36 -15.98 4.34
C PRO A 300 21.51 -15.57 2.87
N VAL A 301 22.08 -16.44 2.01
CA VAL A 301 22.25 -16.14 0.58
C VAL A 301 20.90 -16.11 -0.13
N SER A 302 20.04 -17.07 0.18
CA SER A 302 18.65 -17.10 -0.29
C SER A 302 17.84 -15.91 0.23
N GLU A 303 18.05 -15.46 1.46
CA GLU A 303 17.43 -14.23 2.01
C GLU A 303 17.89 -12.99 1.24
N PHE A 304 19.19 -12.86 0.98
CA PHE A 304 19.74 -11.76 0.19
C PHE A 304 19.17 -11.73 -1.23
N ALA A 305 19.14 -12.87 -1.90
CA ALA A 305 18.55 -13.02 -3.23
C ALA A 305 17.05 -12.70 -3.24
N PHE A 306 16.32 -13.11 -2.20
CA PHE A 306 14.91 -12.80 -2.03
C PHE A 306 14.67 -11.30 -1.89
N MET A 307 15.44 -10.58 -1.07
CA MET A 307 15.28 -9.13 -0.89
C MET A 307 15.46 -8.36 -2.21
N MET A 308 16.42 -8.76 -3.05
CA MET A 308 16.57 -8.17 -4.39
C MET A 308 15.35 -8.43 -5.29
N LYS A 309 14.76 -9.63 -5.24
CA LYS A 309 13.57 -9.98 -6.02
C LYS A 309 12.33 -9.23 -5.53
N ASP A 310 12.12 -9.09 -4.23
CA ASP A 310 11.03 -8.27 -3.66
C ASP A 310 11.17 -6.79 -4.07
N LEU A 311 12.39 -6.24 -4.01
CA LEU A 311 12.67 -4.89 -4.51
C LEU A 311 12.37 -4.75 -6.01
N HIS A 312 12.70 -5.75 -6.83
CA HIS A 312 12.37 -5.75 -8.25
C HIS A 312 10.85 -5.81 -8.51
N GLU A 313 10.09 -6.55 -7.70
CA GLU A 313 8.62 -6.50 -7.75
C GLU A 313 8.10 -5.08 -7.44
N ASP A 314 8.60 -4.42 -6.38
CA ASP A 314 8.22 -3.05 -6.02
C ASP A 314 8.58 -2.02 -7.12
N ILE A 315 9.77 -2.15 -7.73
CA ILE A 315 10.21 -1.35 -8.88
C ILE A 315 9.26 -1.55 -10.07
N SER A 316 8.85 -2.80 -10.33
CA SER A 316 7.94 -3.13 -11.42
C SER A 316 6.55 -2.52 -11.21
N TYR A 317 6.05 -2.50 -9.97
CA TYR A 317 4.79 -1.80 -9.64
C TYR A 317 4.90 -0.30 -9.85
N ARG A 318 6.01 0.31 -9.44
CA ARG A 318 6.28 1.72 -9.73
C ARG A 318 6.27 1.99 -11.23
N ALA A 319 6.87 1.11 -12.03
CA ALA A 319 6.90 1.28 -13.48
C ALA A 319 5.48 1.34 -14.08
N VAL A 320 4.56 0.49 -13.62
CA VAL A 320 3.16 0.53 -14.04
C VAL A 320 2.49 1.86 -13.69
N ALA A 321 2.67 2.34 -12.45
CA ALA A 321 2.07 3.61 -12.00
C ALA A 321 2.60 4.82 -12.81
N VAL A 322 3.92 4.87 -13.03
CA VAL A 322 4.55 5.92 -13.86
C VAL A 322 4.05 5.85 -15.30
N SER A 323 4.02 4.66 -15.91
CA SER A 323 3.51 4.48 -17.27
C SER A 323 2.07 4.95 -17.41
N LEU A 324 1.20 4.62 -16.46
CA LEU A 324 -0.19 5.07 -16.46
C LEU A 324 -0.31 6.60 -16.43
N SER A 325 0.48 7.28 -15.60
CA SER A 325 0.55 8.76 -15.57
C SER A 325 0.96 9.36 -16.92
N ILE A 326 1.93 8.74 -17.61
CA ILE A 326 2.39 9.19 -18.93
C ILE A 326 1.34 8.91 -20.01
N GLU A 327 0.69 7.74 -19.99
CA GLU A 327 -0.39 7.39 -20.92
C GLU A 327 -1.57 8.36 -20.83
N LYS A 328 -1.86 8.88 -19.63
CA LYS A 328 -2.88 9.92 -19.40
C LYS A 328 -2.42 11.33 -19.81
N GLY A 329 -1.17 11.49 -20.23
CA GLY A 329 -0.61 12.76 -20.71
C GLY A 329 -0.48 13.81 -19.63
N ILE A 330 -0.39 13.43 -18.35
CA ILE A 330 -0.24 14.39 -17.24
C ILE A 330 1.07 15.17 -17.38
N ASN A 331 2.14 14.49 -17.80
CA ASN A 331 3.43 15.09 -18.09
C ASN A 331 3.41 16.11 -19.25
N LYS A 332 2.35 16.17 -20.06
CA LYS A 332 2.22 17.17 -21.15
C LYS A 332 1.53 18.46 -20.67
N ARG A 333 0.95 18.45 -19.47
CA ARG A 333 0.31 19.63 -18.88
C ARG A 333 1.36 20.56 -18.29
N SER A 334 1.06 21.85 -18.24
CA SER A 334 1.87 22.83 -17.51
C SER A 334 1.84 22.51 -16.02
N HIS A 335 2.99 22.65 -15.35
CA HIS A 335 3.08 22.48 -13.90
C HIS A 335 2.29 23.61 -13.20
N PRO A 336 1.48 23.32 -12.16
CA PRO A 336 0.62 24.31 -11.50
C PRO A 336 1.38 25.39 -10.71
N GLY A 337 2.70 25.27 -10.60
CA GLY A 337 3.56 26.23 -9.91
C GLY A 337 3.54 26.15 -8.39
N ALA A 338 2.90 25.11 -7.84
CA ALA A 338 2.87 24.80 -6.40
C ALA A 338 2.65 23.30 -6.18
N LEU A 339 3.14 22.78 -5.06
CA LEU A 339 2.81 21.44 -4.57
C LEU A 339 1.44 21.46 -3.86
N PRO A 340 0.74 20.32 -3.77
CA PRO A 340 -0.38 20.19 -2.82
C PRO A 340 0.11 20.44 -1.39
N TRP A 341 -0.82 20.76 -0.48
CA TRP A 341 -0.50 21.02 0.93
C TRP A 341 0.28 19.85 1.56
N ASN A 342 -0.08 18.61 1.21
CA ASN A 342 0.60 17.38 1.59
C ASN A 342 0.73 16.47 0.36
N ILE A 343 1.94 16.00 0.02
CA ILE A 343 2.14 15.13 -1.16
C ILE A 343 1.71 13.67 -0.95
N TYR A 344 1.61 13.20 0.29
CA TYR A 344 1.27 11.82 0.64
C TYR A 344 -0.24 11.57 0.78
N GLY A 345 -0.99 12.58 1.23
CA GLY A 345 -2.44 12.59 1.43
C GLY A 345 -3.03 13.86 0.83
N THR A 346 -3.51 13.74 -0.40
CA THR A 346 -4.15 14.81 -1.19
C THR A 346 -5.14 14.17 -2.15
N ASP A 347 -5.76 14.97 -3.01
CA ASP A 347 -6.84 14.56 -3.90
C ASP A 347 -6.51 14.92 -5.37
N GLY A 348 -7.25 14.33 -6.32
CA GLY A 348 -7.18 14.68 -7.74
C GLY A 348 -5.94 14.15 -8.46
N ILE A 349 -5.38 14.92 -9.41
CA ILE A 349 -4.25 14.48 -10.27
C ILE A 349 -3.07 13.95 -9.45
N TRP A 350 -2.79 14.60 -8.32
CA TRP A 350 -1.68 14.19 -7.47
C TRP A 350 -1.98 12.86 -6.79
N GLU A 351 -3.19 12.67 -6.24
CA GLU A 351 -3.60 11.39 -5.65
C GLU A 351 -3.56 10.24 -6.66
N GLU A 352 -4.01 10.48 -7.89
CA GLU A 352 -4.14 9.46 -8.91
C GLU A 352 -2.82 9.10 -9.63
N PHE A 353 -1.94 10.08 -9.89
CA PHE A 353 -0.83 9.91 -10.84
C PHE A 353 0.58 10.18 -10.28
N SER A 354 0.67 10.75 -9.08
CA SER A 354 1.97 10.91 -8.39
C SER A 354 2.41 9.60 -7.74
N THR A 355 3.68 9.50 -7.35
CA THR A 355 4.21 8.29 -6.67
C THR A 355 4.88 8.51 -5.29
N PRO A 356 4.67 9.60 -4.52
CA PRO A 356 5.48 9.89 -3.33
C PRO A 356 5.36 8.82 -2.24
N SER A 357 4.14 8.33 -1.98
CA SER A 357 3.92 7.24 -1.01
C SER A 357 4.53 5.91 -1.45
N ARG A 358 4.51 5.60 -2.76
CA ARG A 358 5.15 4.38 -3.30
C ARG A 358 6.66 4.49 -3.26
N ASP A 359 7.19 5.64 -3.65
CA ASP A 359 8.61 5.93 -3.71
C ASP A 359 9.21 5.93 -2.29
N ALA A 360 8.50 6.45 -1.29
CA ALA A 360 8.91 6.35 0.11
C ALA A 360 9.00 4.88 0.58
N ARG A 361 8.01 4.04 0.29
CA ARG A 361 8.06 2.60 0.62
C ARG A 361 9.19 1.87 -0.08
N LEU A 362 9.40 2.15 -1.37
CA LEU A 362 10.49 1.58 -2.13
C LEU A 362 11.84 1.96 -1.50
N LYS A 363 12.02 3.22 -1.09
CA LYS A 363 13.24 3.67 -0.41
C LYS A 363 13.44 3.02 0.95
N VAL A 364 12.36 2.85 1.73
CA VAL A 364 12.42 2.08 2.99
C VAL A 364 12.85 0.64 2.74
N ALA A 365 12.35 -0.02 1.69
CA ALA A 365 12.75 -1.38 1.34
C ALA A 365 14.24 -1.46 0.91
N PHE A 366 14.74 -0.49 0.13
CA PHE A 366 16.17 -0.41 -0.22
C PHE A 366 17.04 -0.19 1.03
N ARG A 367 16.57 0.65 1.95
CA ARG A 367 17.26 0.88 3.22
C ARG A 367 17.27 -0.38 4.10
N GLU A 368 16.16 -1.11 4.16
CA GLU A 368 16.06 -2.38 4.87
C GLU A 368 17.00 -3.43 4.25
N PHE A 369 17.08 -3.51 2.92
CA PHE A 369 18.02 -4.38 2.23
C PHE A 369 19.48 -4.08 2.63
N TYR A 370 19.85 -2.80 2.70
CA TYR A 370 21.14 -2.35 3.19
C TYR A 370 21.41 -2.79 4.63
N ASP A 371 20.50 -2.47 5.55
CA ASP A 371 20.67 -2.75 6.97
C ASP A 371 20.66 -4.26 7.27
N ARG A 372 19.74 -5.03 6.67
CA ARG A 372 19.69 -6.49 6.88
C ARG A 372 20.91 -7.21 6.31
N THR A 373 21.45 -6.74 5.19
CA THR A 373 22.71 -7.26 4.66
C THR A 373 23.85 -7.08 5.68
N ARG A 374 23.99 -5.87 6.24
CA ARG A 374 25.00 -5.58 7.27
C ARG A 374 24.82 -6.46 8.50
N GLN A 375 23.59 -6.57 8.97
CA GLN A 375 23.24 -7.37 10.14
C GLN A 375 23.62 -8.84 9.94
N MET A 376 23.34 -9.44 8.78
CA MET A 376 23.70 -10.83 8.49
C MET A 376 25.22 -11.05 8.50
N ILE A 377 26.01 -10.09 8.02
CA ILE A 377 27.48 -10.17 8.09
C ILE A 377 27.97 -10.05 9.55
N ILE A 378 27.44 -9.11 10.33
CA ILE A 378 27.78 -8.95 11.75
C ILE A 378 27.44 -10.22 12.56
N GLU A 379 26.26 -10.81 12.31
CA GLU A 379 25.84 -12.07 12.93
C GLU A 379 26.75 -13.24 12.52
N ALA A 380 27.18 -13.28 11.25
CA ALA A 380 28.13 -14.27 10.76
C ALA A 380 29.51 -14.12 11.44
N GLU A 381 30.00 -12.90 11.67
CA GLU A 381 31.27 -12.66 12.37
C GLU A 381 31.23 -13.18 13.82
N GLN A 382 30.10 -13.01 14.48
CA GLN A 382 29.87 -13.46 15.87
C GLN A 382 29.62 -14.97 15.96
N ASN A 383 29.30 -15.63 14.84
CA ASN A 383 29.04 -17.06 14.80
C ASN A 383 30.35 -17.87 14.73
N HIS A 384 31.07 -17.93 15.86
CA HIS A 384 32.34 -18.67 15.96
C HIS A 384 32.20 -20.17 15.64
N ALA A 385 31.03 -20.76 15.90
CA ALA A 385 30.76 -22.17 15.56
C ALA A 385 30.73 -22.41 14.04
N ALA A 386 30.31 -21.41 13.25
CA ALA A 386 30.33 -21.46 11.78
C ALA A 386 31.65 -20.96 11.17
N GLY A 387 32.63 -20.54 11.97
CA GLY A 387 33.92 -20.02 11.50
C GLY A 387 34.13 -18.50 11.71
N GLY A 388 33.17 -17.81 12.33
CA GLY A 388 33.27 -16.41 12.72
C GLY A 388 33.70 -15.47 11.58
N PRO A 389 34.78 -14.68 11.73
CA PRO A 389 35.23 -13.74 10.69
C PRO A 389 35.50 -14.37 9.32
N ALA A 390 36.03 -15.60 9.27
CA ALA A 390 36.29 -16.28 7.99
C ALA A 390 34.98 -16.59 7.25
N TYR A 391 33.96 -17.06 7.97
CA TYR A 391 32.63 -17.32 7.44
C TYR A 391 31.95 -16.02 6.98
N ALA A 392 32.05 -14.95 7.76
CA ALA A 392 31.50 -13.64 7.38
C ALA A 392 32.11 -13.09 6.08
N ARG A 393 33.42 -13.25 5.89
CA ARG A 393 34.08 -12.87 4.62
C ARG A 393 33.60 -13.72 3.44
N GLN A 394 33.45 -15.03 3.63
CA GLN A 394 32.87 -15.91 2.60
C GLN A 394 31.44 -15.51 2.25
N LEU A 395 30.62 -15.20 3.27
CA LEU A 395 29.24 -14.77 3.08
C LEU A 395 29.15 -13.43 2.36
N ALA A 396 29.99 -12.46 2.71
CA ALA A 396 30.06 -11.17 2.03
C ALA A 396 30.45 -11.31 0.55
N ALA A 397 31.41 -12.19 0.23
CA ALA A 397 31.76 -12.51 -1.14
C ALA A 397 30.60 -13.18 -1.90
N ALA A 398 29.89 -14.11 -1.26
CA ALA A 398 28.71 -14.76 -1.83
C ALA A 398 27.58 -13.76 -2.12
N PHE A 399 27.33 -12.79 -1.23
CA PHE A 399 26.35 -11.72 -1.48
C PHE A 399 26.71 -10.84 -2.67
N LEU A 400 27.98 -10.44 -2.81
CA LEU A 400 28.44 -9.68 -3.99
C LEU A 400 28.26 -10.48 -5.28
N GLN A 401 28.62 -11.75 -5.28
CA GLN A 401 28.42 -12.63 -6.44
C GLN A 401 26.93 -12.75 -6.78
N GLN A 402 26.08 -12.98 -5.78
CA GLN A 402 24.64 -13.09 -5.96
C GLN A 402 24.03 -11.78 -6.47
N TYR A 403 24.49 -10.62 -5.99
CA TYR A 403 24.07 -9.32 -6.49
C TYR A 403 24.40 -9.16 -7.97
N GLN A 404 25.61 -9.53 -8.40
CA GLN A 404 26.03 -9.42 -9.80
C GLN A 404 25.18 -10.30 -10.73
N ILE A 405 24.91 -11.54 -10.32
CA ILE A 405 24.04 -12.46 -11.07
C ILE A 405 22.64 -11.87 -11.21
N LEU A 406 22.05 -11.42 -10.11
CA LEU A 406 20.68 -10.91 -10.12
C LEU A 406 20.55 -9.54 -10.78
N ASN A 407 21.56 -8.67 -10.68
CA ASN A 407 21.54 -7.35 -11.33
C ASN A 407 21.31 -7.44 -12.84
N GLN A 408 21.87 -8.48 -13.49
CA GLN A 408 21.68 -8.72 -14.92
C GLN A 408 20.29 -9.26 -15.27
N GLN A 409 19.64 -9.96 -14.32
CA GLN A 409 18.34 -10.61 -14.51
C GLN A 409 17.18 -9.68 -14.16
N LEU A 410 17.38 -8.85 -13.14
CA LEU A 410 16.37 -7.94 -12.60
C LEU A 410 16.50 -6.59 -13.30
N SER A 411 15.68 -6.38 -14.31
CA SER A 411 15.63 -5.13 -15.07
C SER A 411 14.20 -4.66 -15.29
N VAL A 412 14.05 -3.35 -15.53
CA VAL A 412 12.83 -2.76 -16.06
C VAL A 412 13.19 -1.88 -17.26
N SER A 413 12.20 -1.53 -18.07
CA SER A 413 12.42 -0.61 -19.18
C SER A 413 11.31 0.40 -19.28
N TYR A 414 11.63 1.58 -19.79
CA TYR A 414 10.66 2.60 -20.16
C TYR A 414 10.96 3.12 -21.57
N VAL A 415 10.02 3.87 -22.15
CA VAL A 415 10.20 4.55 -23.44
C VAL A 415 10.36 6.04 -23.17
N ASN A 416 11.48 6.62 -23.58
CA ASN A 416 11.75 8.05 -23.37
C ASN A 416 10.86 8.93 -24.27
N SER A 417 10.92 10.24 -24.07
CA SER A 417 10.09 11.22 -24.79
C SER A 417 10.38 11.27 -26.30
N LEU A 418 11.48 10.68 -26.76
CA LEU A 418 11.82 10.51 -28.19
C LEU A 418 11.43 9.13 -28.75
N GLY A 419 10.76 8.27 -27.98
CA GLY A 419 10.34 6.95 -28.42
C GLY A 419 11.42 5.87 -28.31
N LYS A 420 12.60 6.17 -27.76
CA LYS A 420 13.68 5.19 -27.55
C LYS A 420 13.41 4.39 -26.28
N ARG A 421 13.53 3.06 -26.39
CA ARG A 421 13.48 2.17 -25.22
C ARG A 421 14.78 2.29 -24.42
N ILE A 422 14.65 2.54 -23.12
CA ILE A 422 15.73 2.58 -22.14
C ILE A 422 15.59 1.37 -21.22
N LEU A 423 16.65 0.59 -21.06
CA LEU A 423 16.73 -0.54 -20.15
C LEU A 423 17.49 -0.10 -18.89
N LEU A 424 16.92 -0.36 -17.72
CA LEU A 424 17.51 -0.06 -16.43
C LEU A 424 17.72 -1.38 -15.68
N SER A 425 18.96 -1.68 -15.31
CA SER A 425 19.29 -2.77 -14.39
C SER A 425 18.86 -2.43 -12.96
N PHE A 426 18.92 -3.41 -12.06
CA PHE A 426 18.70 -3.17 -10.64
C PHE A 426 19.65 -2.11 -10.08
N ASP A 427 20.92 -2.16 -10.49
CA ASP A 427 21.97 -1.22 -10.05
C ASP A 427 21.73 0.20 -10.57
N ASP A 428 21.26 0.35 -11.82
CA ASP A 428 20.87 1.66 -12.35
C ASP A 428 19.79 2.32 -11.48
N ILE A 429 18.82 1.53 -11.03
CA ILE A 429 17.69 2.03 -10.23
C ILE A 429 18.13 2.32 -8.79
N SER A 430 18.96 1.45 -8.21
CA SER A 430 19.57 1.68 -6.89
C SER A 430 20.32 3.01 -6.86
N ASN A 431 21.14 3.27 -7.88
CA ASN A 431 21.93 4.50 -7.99
C ASN A 431 21.08 5.76 -8.24
N ARG A 432 19.95 5.63 -8.94
CA ARG A 432 19.05 6.74 -9.28
C ARG A 432 17.90 6.93 -8.28
N LEU A 433 17.80 6.10 -7.24
CA LEU A 433 16.60 5.98 -6.39
C LEU A 433 16.09 7.31 -5.83
N PHE A 434 17.01 8.18 -5.44
CA PHE A 434 16.71 9.49 -4.84
C PHE A 434 16.62 10.63 -5.88
N ASP A 435 16.96 10.35 -7.13
CA ASP A 435 16.74 11.26 -8.27
C ASP A 435 15.37 11.05 -8.92
N MET A 436 14.77 9.87 -8.77
CA MET A 436 13.46 9.57 -9.34
C MET A 436 12.37 10.51 -8.82
N SER A 437 11.74 11.27 -9.72
CA SER A 437 10.65 12.17 -9.36
C SER A 437 9.33 11.44 -9.10
N PHE A 438 8.65 11.88 -8.04
CA PHE A 438 7.29 11.47 -7.71
C PHE A 438 6.21 12.34 -8.38
N ASP A 439 6.57 13.51 -8.88
CA ASP A 439 5.63 14.52 -9.39
C ASP A 439 5.04 14.07 -10.74
N PRO A 440 3.70 14.09 -10.89
CA PRO A 440 3.02 13.56 -12.08
C PRO A 440 3.20 14.41 -13.34
N TYR A 441 3.58 15.68 -13.20
CA TYR A 441 3.80 16.62 -14.31
C TYR A 441 5.19 16.51 -14.93
N HIS A 442 6.16 15.89 -14.24
CA HIS A 442 7.49 15.67 -14.78
C HIS A 442 7.50 14.64 -15.92
N SER A 443 8.39 14.85 -16.88
CA SER A 443 8.64 13.91 -17.98
C SER A 443 9.09 12.54 -17.49
N ILE A 444 8.93 11.53 -18.35
CA ILE A 444 9.32 10.15 -18.04
C ILE A 444 10.80 10.03 -17.66
N GLU A 445 11.67 10.86 -18.25
CA GLU A 445 13.09 10.97 -17.91
C GLU A 445 13.30 11.32 -16.44
N PHE A 446 12.65 12.38 -15.95
CA PHE A 446 12.73 12.78 -14.54
C PHE A 446 12.02 11.77 -13.62
N ARG A 447 10.95 11.13 -14.07
CA ARG A 447 10.29 10.04 -13.31
C ARG A 447 11.22 8.84 -13.11
N TRP A 448 12.27 8.68 -13.92
CA TRP A 448 13.29 7.61 -13.81
C TRP A 448 14.69 8.12 -13.44
N GLY A 449 14.82 9.37 -12.99
CA GLY A 449 16.08 9.93 -12.53
C GLY A 449 17.16 9.95 -13.62
N ALA A 450 16.77 10.14 -14.89
CA ALA A 450 17.69 10.22 -16.00
C ALA A 450 18.67 11.39 -15.85
N GLN A 451 19.89 11.20 -16.32
CA GLN A 451 20.95 12.22 -16.32
C GLN A 451 21.66 12.27 -17.68
N GLY A 452 22.46 13.31 -17.92
CA GLY A 452 23.28 13.44 -19.13
C GLY A 452 22.47 13.40 -20.43
N GLU A 453 22.94 12.62 -21.41
CA GLU A 453 22.29 12.48 -22.73
C GLU A 453 20.88 11.88 -22.64
N GLU A 454 20.63 11.00 -21.67
CA GLU A 454 19.31 10.41 -21.45
C GLU A 454 18.30 11.47 -21.01
N LEU A 455 18.71 12.42 -20.16
CA LEU A 455 17.87 13.53 -19.72
C LEU A 455 17.62 14.56 -20.82
N ALA A 456 18.51 14.65 -21.82
CA ALA A 456 18.39 15.61 -22.91
C ALA A 456 17.13 15.38 -23.78
N SER A 457 16.52 14.18 -23.73
CA SER A 457 15.23 13.93 -24.40
C SER A 457 14.03 14.55 -23.70
N SER A 458 14.17 15.01 -22.46
CA SER A 458 13.07 15.57 -21.66
C SER A 458 12.52 16.87 -22.28
N PRO A 459 11.20 16.94 -22.58
CA PRO A 459 10.56 18.14 -23.11
C PRO A 459 10.17 19.15 -22.02
N ASP A 460 10.54 18.89 -20.75
CA ASP A 460 10.09 19.71 -19.62
C ASP A 460 10.61 21.14 -19.71
N ASP A 461 9.71 22.08 -19.43
CA ASP A 461 9.99 23.52 -19.41
C ASP A 461 10.78 23.96 -18.17
N GLN A 462 11.10 25.26 -18.10
CA GLN A 462 11.86 25.82 -16.99
C GLN A 462 11.14 25.67 -15.64
N THR A 463 9.80 25.74 -15.61
CA THR A 463 9.01 25.62 -14.38
C THR A 463 9.13 24.21 -13.81
N LYS A 464 8.94 23.19 -14.65
CA LYS A 464 9.10 21.79 -14.26
C LYS A 464 10.52 21.50 -13.77
N ARG A 465 11.54 21.89 -14.54
CA ARG A 465 12.95 21.69 -14.13
C ARG A 465 13.27 22.36 -12.78
N ARG A 466 12.70 23.54 -12.53
CA ARG A 466 12.84 24.22 -11.23
C ARG A 466 12.18 23.42 -10.10
N PHE A 467 10.97 22.90 -10.30
CA PHE A 467 10.29 22.07 -9.29
C PHE A 467 11.06 20.77 -9.01
N TYR A 468 11.52 20.08 -10.04
CA TYR A 468 12.41 18.92 -9.88
C TYR A 468 13.63 19.25 -9.01
N GLN A 469 14.27 20.39 -9.21
CA GLN A 469 15.41 20.81 -8.38
C GLN A 469 15.01 21.11 -6.94
N LEU A 470 13.88 21.78 -6.72
CA LEU A 470 13.42 22.15 -5.37
C LEU A 470 12.91 20.95 -4.54
N GLU A 471 12.44 19.90 -5.20
CA GLU A 471 11.90 18.70 -4.56
C GLU A 471 12.95 17.71 -4.03
N TYR A 472 14.25 17.98 -4.18
CA TYR A 472 15.29 16.99 -3.87
C TYR A 472 15.25 16.49 -2.41
N ARG A 473 14.95 17.38 -1.44
CA ARG A 473 14.85 16.99 -0.02
C ARG A 473 13.65 16.09 0.23
N LEU A 474 12.52 16.38 -0.44
CA LEU A 474 11.33 15.52 -0.42
C LEU A 474 11.64 14.15 -1.05
N ARG A 475 12.46 14.10 -2.10
CA ARG A 475 12.92 12.81 -2.64
C ARG A 475 13.84 12.06 -1.69
N ASN A 476 14.62 12.74 -0.86
CA ASN A 476 15.48 12.08 0.15
C ASN A 476 14.70 11.59 1.39
N GLN A 477 13.43 11.95 1.53
CA GLN A 477 12.57 11.54 2.65
C GLN A 477 12.23 10.03 2.55
N LEU A 478 12.40 9.31 3.66
CA LEU A 478 11.90 7.94 3.84
C LEU A 478 10.53 7.89 4.51
N GLU A 479 10.28 8.82 5.43
CA GLU A 479 9.06 8.82 6.24
C GLU A 479 7.89 9.48 5.51
N ARG A 480 6.78 8.76 5.45
CA ARG A 480 5.50 9.32 5.00
C ARG A 480 4.91 10.10 6.16
N VAL A 481 4.66 11.39 5.94
CA VAL A 481 4.07 12.26 6.96
C VAL A 481 2.70 12.72 6.50
N TYR A 482 1.67 12.27 7.20
CA TYR A 482 0.28 12.60 6.90
C TYR A 482 -0.24 13.68 7.83
N ASN A 483 -1.31 14.37 7.41
CA ASN A 483 -2.00 15.40 8.20
C ASN A 483 -1.08 16.55 8.68
N GLN A 484 -0.04 16.86 7.89
CA GLN A 484 0.84 18.01 8.07
C GLN A 484 1.31 18.52 6.71
N SER A 485 1.76 19.77 6.62
CA SER A 485 2.26 20.28 5.33
C SER A 485 3.58 19.61 4.92
N THR A 486 3.78 19.39 3.62
CA THR A 486 5.05 18.90 3.04
C THR A 486 5.71 19.99 2.19
N PRO A 487 6.30 21.03 2.81
CA PRO A 487 6.98 22.10 2.07
C PRO A 487 8.25 21.59 1.38
N LEU A 488 8.72 22.31 0.37
CA LEU A 488 9.93 21.97 -0.40
C LEU A 488 11.21 21.88 0.46
N SER A 489 11.22 22.49 1.65
CA SER A 489 12.33 22.40 2.60
C SER A 489 12.33 21.10 3.43
N MET A 490 11.26 20.31 3.38
CA MET A 490 11.12 19.09 4.16
C MET A 490 12.04 17.98 3.65
N GLY A 491 12.64 17.27 4.59
CA GLY A 491 13.49 16.11 4.35
C GLY A 491 14.98 16.42 4.44
N PRO A 492 15.81 15.36 4.44
CA PRO A 492 17.24 15.50 4.62
C PRO A 492 17.89 16.08 3.36
N GLU A 493 18.96 16.84 3.58
CA GLU A 493 19.73 17.45 2.49
C GLU A 493 20.47 16.40 1.65
N SER A 494 20.93 15.32 2.28
CA SER A 494 21.57 14.20 1.61
C SER A 494 20.70 12.95 1.70
N PRO A 495 20.71 12.08 0.66
CA PRO A 495 20.00 10.82 0.71
C PRO A 495 20.61 9.89 1.77
N PRO A 496 19.81 9.02 2.39
CA PRO A 496 20.30 7.99 3.29
C PRO A 496 21.16 6.96 2.54
N MET A 497 22.13 6.38 3.24
CA MET A 497 22.99 5.33 2.68
C MET A 497 22.19 4.05 2.40
N ILE A 498 22.33 3.53 1.18
CA ILE A 498 21.73 2.27 0.71
C ILE A 498 22.70 1.40 -0.12
N ASP A 499 23.95 1.82 -0.27
CA ASP A 499 24.93 1.16 -1.15
C ASP A 499 25.45 -0.16 -0.56
N VAL A 500 24.72 -1.24 -0.84
CA VAL A 500 25.06 -2.60 -0.40
C VAL A 500 26.40 -3.07 -0.97
N CYS A 501 26.64 -2.85 -2.26
CA CYS A 501 27.84 -3.33 -2.94
C CYS A 501 29.10 -2.59 -2.45
N GLY A 502 29.03 -1.27 -2.35
CA GLY A 502 30.13 -0.47 -1.80
C GLY A 502 30.44 -0.85 -0.36
N TRP A 503 29.42 -1.10 0.46
CA TRP A 503 29.62 -1.54 1.84
C TRP A 503 30.26 -2.94 1.93
N LEU A 504 29.74 -3.94 1.20
CA LEU A 504 30.31 -5.30 1.17
C LEU A 504 31.76 -5.30 0.66
N ALA A 505 32.04 -4.54 -0.40
CA ALA A 505 33.40 -4.41 -0.93
C ALA A 505 34.34 -3.70 0.05
N GLY A 506 33.84 -2.71 0.79
CA GLY A 506 34.57 -2.06 1.88
C GLY A 506 34.92 -3.03 3.01
N TYR A 507 33.93 -3.83 3.44
CA TYR A 507 34.10 -4.88 4.44
C TYR A 507 35.18 -5.89 4.05
N LEU A 508 35.16 -6.41 2.81
CA LEU A 508 36.17 -7.34 2.32
C LEU A 508 37.59 -6.76 2.26
N ARG A 509 37.72 -5.43 2.12
CA ARG A 509 39.00 -4.70 2.21
C ARG A 509 39.44 -4.40 3.64
N GLY A 510 38.70 -4.86 4.66
CA GLY A 510 39.02 -4.64 6.07
C GLY A 510 38.65 -3.25 6.58
N GLN A 511 37.76 -2.52 5.91
CA GLN A 511 37.24 -1.26 6.45
C GLN A 511 36.41 -1.53 7.71
N SER A 512 36.57 -0.68 8.72
CA SER A 512 35.83 -0.82 9.98
C SER A 512 34.33 -0.77 9.75
N VAL A 513 33.62 -1.78 10.24
CA VAL A 513 32.16 -1.83 10.19
C VAL A 513 31.59 -0.89 11.23
N ASP A 514 30.81 0.09 10.79
CA ASP A 514 29.89 0.75 11.70
C ASP A 514 28.90 -0.31 12.20
N ALA A 515 28.97 -0.67 13.48
CA ALA A 515 28.01 -1.60 14.10
C ALA A 515 26.69 -0.89 14.44
N THR A 516 26.62 0.44 14.26
CA THR A 516 25.41 1.22 14.49
C THR A 516 24.41 0.92 13.38
N MET A 517 23.39 0.14 13.75
CA MET A 517 22.20 -0.06 12.95
C MET A 517 21.22 1.06 13.29
N LEU A 518 20.98 1.96 12.33
CA LEU A 518 19.90 2.94 12.46
C LEU A 518 18.57 2.19 12.36
N ALA A 519 17.92 1.98 13.51
CA ALA A 519 16.59 1.39 13.56
C ALA A 519 15.56 2.39 13.00
N PHE A 520 15.34 2.37 11.68
CA PHE A 520 14.23 3.07 11.05
C PHE A 520 12.93 2.29 11.30
N ASN A 521 12.28 2.62 12.42
CA ASN A 521 10.88 2.36 12.81
C ASN A 521 10.68 2.42 14.33
N ARG A 522 11.52 3.17 15.08
CA ARG A 522 11.11 3.60 16.42
C ARG A 522 10.09 4.70 16.28
N GLU A 523 8.82 4.31 16.37
CA GLU A 523 7.86 5.02 17.22
C GLU A 523 7.69 6.53 16.98
N VAL A 524 7.88 7.03 15.77
CA VAL A 524 7.45 8.38 15.42
C VAL A 524 6.03 8.28 14.85
N ILE A 525 5.06 8.14 15.75
CA ILE A 525 3.83 8.91 15.53
C ILE A 525 4.35 10.34 15.47
N ALA A 526 4.29 10.98 14.29
CA ALA A 526 4.67 12.38 14.15
C ALA A 526 4.14 13.15 15.37
N PRO A 527 4.99 13.78 16.19
CA PRO A 527 4.49 14.56 17.31
C PRO A 527 3.61 15.65 16.71
N LEU A 528 2.31 15.57 16.96
CA LEU A 528 1.38 16.64 16.60
C LEU A 528 1.88 17.91 17.28
N PRO A 529 2.06 19.03 16.55
CA PRO A 529 2.39 20.29 17.20
C PRO A 529 1.28 20.66 18.20
N PRO A 530 1.63 21.34 19.31
CA PRO A 530 0.64 21.80 20.27
C PRO A 530 -0.38 22.69 19.56
N VAL A 531 -1.66 22.41 19.79
CA VAL A 531 -2.78 23.21 19.30
C VAL A 531 -2.61 24.63 19.85
N GLN A 532 -2.22 25.58 19.00
CA GLN A 532 -2.39 26.99 19.33
C GLN A 532 -3.89 27.31 19.25
N PRO A 533 -4.50 27.92 20.28
CA PRO A 533 -5.89 28.35 20.21
C PRO A 533 -6.08 29.33 19.05
N ALA A 534 -7.09 29.09 18.23
CA ALA A 534 -7.45 30.00 17.14
C ALA A 534 -7.74 31.39 17.71
N GLU A 535 -6.95 32.39 17.27
CA GLU A 535 -7.31 33.78 17.46
C GLU A 535 -8.63 34.05 16.75
N THR A 536 -9.62 34.49 17.51
CA THR A 536 -10.94 34.89 17.04
C THR A 536 -10.82 36.11 16.12
N SER A 537 -10.92 35.91 14.81
CA SER A 537 -11.09 37.02 13.87
C SER A 537 -12.54 37.55 13.98
N LYS A 538 -12.67 38.83 14.35
CA LYS A 538 -13.93 39.56 14.28
C LYS A 538 -14.31 39.82 12.82
N PRO A 539 -15.62 39.93 12.48
CA PRO A 539 -16.06 40.14 11.11
C PRO A 539 -15.75 41.56 10.63
N GLN A 540 -15.24 41.70 9.41
CA GLN A 540 -14.98 42.99 8.78
C GLN A 540 -16.04 43.27 7.70
N GLU A 541 -16.77 44.37 7.86
CA GLU A 541 -17.72 44.93 6.89
C GLU A 541 -17.02 45.48 5.63
N PRO A 542 -17.71 45.60 4.48
CA PRO A 542 -17.08 45.95 3.21
C PRO A 542 -17.15 47.47 2.93
N ALA A 543 -16.02 48.09 2.58
CA ALA A 543 -16.03 49.42 1.98
C ALA A 543 -14.87 49.68 1.00
N GLN A 544 -15.29 49.92 -0.25
CA GLN A 544 -14.88 50.98 -1.19
C GLN A 544 -13.46 51.08 -1.78
N LYS A 545 -13.49 51.18 -3.12
CA LYS A 545 -12.46 51.66 -4.03
C LYS A 545 -11.88 53.02 -3.60
N GLN A 546 -10.57 53.15 -3.70
CA GLN A 546 -9.91 54.38 -4.15
C GLN A 546 -8.58 54.08 -4.82
N ALA A 547 -8.37 54.70 -5.98
CA ALA A 547 -7.13 54.73 -6.72
C ALA A 547 -6.26 55.89 -6.22
N THR A 548 -4.92 55.74 -6.23
CA THR A 548 -3.93 56.59 -6.94
C THR A 548 -2.52 56.57 -6.31
N ALA A 549 -1.54 56.64 -7.22
CA ALA A 549 -0.24 57.33 -7.13
C ALA A 549 0.96 56.75 -6.35
N LEU A 550 1.90 56.20 -7.15
CA LEU A 550 3.34 56.51 -7.23
C LEU A 550 4.02 57.25 -6.06
N ALA A 551 5.09 56.64 -5.53
CA ALA A 551 6.30 57.36 -5.13
C ALA A 551 7.54 56.48 -5.29
N VAL A 552 8.54 57.05 -5.96
CA VAL A 552 9.88 56.56 -6.25
C VAL A 552 10.76 56.66 -5.00
N SER A 553 11.65 55.69 -4.77
CA SER A 553 12.97 55.99 -4.21
C SER A 553 13.99 54.92 -4.62
N ALA A 554 15.00 55.39 -5.33
CA ALA A 554 16.16 54.65 -5.77
C ALA A 554 17.21 54.55 -4.67
N LYS A 555 17.94 53.43 -4.63
CA LYS A 555 19.37 53.41 -4.28
C LYS A 555 20.05 52.27 -5.02
N SER A 556 20.93 52.67 -5.94
CA SER A 556 22.04 51.91 -6.53
C SER A 556 23.07 51.58 -5.42
N VAL A 557 23.98 50.60 -5.54
CA VAL A 557 25.15 50.57 -6.43
C VAL A 557 25.95 49.26 -6.21
N LYS A 558 26.58 48.76 -7.30
CA LYS A 558 27.80 47.93 -7.44
C LYS A 558 27.76 46.40 -7.32
N THR A 559 27.67 45.81 -8.51
CA THR A 559 28.61 44.87 -9.14
C THR A 559 30.01 44.76 -8.51
N GLU A 560 30.45 43.52 -8.30
CA GLU A 560 31.84 43.11 -8.53
C GLU A 560 31.88 41.67 -9.06
N THR A 561 32.64 41.52 -10.14
CA THR A 561 32.94 40.32 -10.92
C THR A 561 34.06 39.50 -10.25
N ALA A 562 33.92 38.18 -10.20
CA ALA A 562 35.06 37.26 -10.28
C ALA A 562 34.58 35.89 -10.77
N ALA A 563 34.95 35.56 -12.00
CA ALA A 563 34.94 34.22 -12.55
C ALA A 563 36.35 33.66 -12.43
N THR A 564 36.56 32.52 -11.77
CA THR A 564 37.53 31.48 -12.18
C THR A 564 37.39 30.22 -11.32
N GLU A 565 37.45 29.06 -12.00
CA GLU A 565 38.01 27.79 -11.55
C GLU A 565 37.44 27.08 -10.30
N LEU A 566 36.58 26.09 -10.54
CA LEU A 566 36.81 24.71 -10.06
C LEU A 566 35.84 23.75 -10.78
N SER A 567 36.14 23.47 -12.05
CA SER A 567 35.72 22.23 -12.71
C SER A 567 36.96 21.35 -12.89
N ALA A 568 36.76 20.04 -12.93
CA ALA A 568 37.77 18.98 -13.08
C ALA A 568 38.51 18.53 -11.81
N LYS A 569 37.87 17.63 -11.04
CA LYS A 569 38.47 16.37 -10.58
C LYS A 569 37.42 15.48 -9.88
N LYS A 570 36.66 14.74 -10.69
CA LYS A 570 36.02 13.48 -10.26
C LYS A 570 35.77 12.58 -11.47
N ALA A 571 36.86 12.28 -12.16
CA ALA A 571 36.96 11.16 -13.09
C ALA A 571 38.22 10.39 -12.70
N ALA A 572 38.05 9.32 -11.94
CA ALA A 572 39.09 8.32 -11.69
C ALA A 572 38.43 6.98 -11.34
N ASP A 573 38.85 5.95 -12.06
CA ASP A 573 38.66 4.51 -11.89
C ASP A 573 37.25 3.91 -11.93
N LYS A 574 36.70 3.87 -13.14
CA LYS A 574 36.00 2.67 -13.62
C LYS A 574 37.03 1.77 -14.31
N GLY A 575 37.60 0.82 -13.56
CA GLY A 575 38.44 -0.24 -14.12
C GLY A 575 39.27 -0.98 -13.07
N LYS A 576 39.07 -2.29 -12.98
CA LYS A 576 40.01 -3.30 -12.45
C LYS A 576 40.11 -3.53 -10.93
N ILE A 577 38.97 -3.68 -10.24
CA ILE A 577 38.94 -4.41 -8.94
C ILE A 577 39.23 -5.91 -9.11
N TRP A 578 38.84 -6.50 -10.25
CA TRP A 578 38.92 -7.95 -10.47
C TRP A 578 40.32 -8.44 -10.90
N ASP A 579 41.10 -7.60 -11.59
CA ASP A 579 42.48 -7.94 -11.95
C ASP A 579 43.38 -8.05 -10.70
N SER A 580 43.06 -7.28 -9.64
CA SER A 580 43.76 -7.32 -8.35
C SER A 580 43.37 -8.51 -7.47
N LEU A 581 42.17 -9.07 -7.63
CA LEU A 581 41.70 -10.23 -6.85
C LEU A 581 42.24 -11.54 -7.42
N LEU A 582 42.49 -11.61 -8.73
CA LEU A 582 43.06 -12.78 -9.41
C LEU A 582 44.58 -12.93 -9.24
N GLU A 583 45.29 -11.87 -8.82
CA GLU A 583 46.74 -11.90 -8.55
C GLU A 583 47.11 -12.57 -7.21
N THR A 584 46.13 -12.89 -6.35
CA THR A 584 46.40 -13.44 -5.00
C THR A 584 46.50 -14.97 -4.94
N GLY A 585 46.33 -15.69 -6.06
CA GLY A 585 46.61 -17.13 -6.12
C GLY A 585 45.70 -18.01 -5.26
N ASP A 586 44.51 -17.52 -4.87
CA ASP A 586 43.55 -18.29 -4.08
C ASP A 586 42.75 -19.24 -4.97
N VAL A 587 43.23 -20.48 -5.06
CA VAL A 587 42.64 -21.58 -5.84
C VAL A 587 41.38 -22.10 -5.14
N PHE A 588 40.31 -21.30 -5.04
CA PHE A 588 39.03 -21.76 -4.49
C PHE A 588 37.79 -21.21 -5.20
N ALA A 589 37.96 -20.33 -6.20
CA ALA A 589 36.85 -19.75 -6.97
C ALA A 589 36.27 -20.68 -8.06
N ALA A 590 36.73 -21.93 -8.17
CA ALA A 590 36.32 -22.87 -9.22
C ALA A 590 35.44 -24.05 -8.74
N ALA A 591 35.13 -24.17 -7.45
CA ALA A 591 34.58 -25.42 -6.90
C ALA A 591 33.11 -25.42 -6.49
N MET A 592 32.31 -24.35 -6.72
CA MET A 592 30.88 -24.37 -6.35
C MET A 592 29.98 -23.89 -7.50
N VAL A 593 29.65 -24.84 -8.38
CA VAL A 593 28.51 -24.75 -9.29
C VAL A 593 27.78 -26.10 -9.26
N ASN A 594 26.51 -26.05 -8.84
CA ASN A 594 25.39 -26.98 -9.12
C ASN A 594 24.76 -27.68 -7.87
N PRO A 595 23.44 -27.54 -7.59
CA PRO A 595 22.82 -27.98 -6.33
C PRO A 595 22.32 -29.43 -6.26
N ASP A 596 22.48 -30.27 -7.29
CA ASP A 596 21.65 -31.47 -7.45
C ASP A 596 22.33 -32.84 -7.25
N ASN A 597 23.35 -33.00 -6.40
CA ASN A 597 23.79 -34.35 -6.00
C ASN A 597 24.63 -34.36 -4.72
N PHE A 598 24.08 -34.82 -3.60
CA PHE A 598 24.86 -35.62 -2.63
C PHE A 598 23.99 -36.69 -1.97
N VAL A 599 24.27 -37.93 -2.35
CA VAL A 599 24.12 -39.12 -1.49
C VAL A 599 25.24 -39.04 -0.46
N VAL A 600 24.89 -39.23 0.80
CA VAL A 600 25.84 -39.36 1.91
C VAL A 600 26.55 -40.71 1.77
N ALA A 601 27.86 -40.70 1.56
CA ALA A 601 28.69 -41.87 1.84
C ALA A 601 29.35 -41.63 3.21
N SER A 602 28.92 -42.40 4.21
CA SER A 602 29.70 -42.58 5.44
C SER A 602 30.92 -43.44 5.12
N GLU A 603 32.03 -43.21 5.83
CA GLU A 603 33.17 -44.13 5.84
C GLU A 603 32.74 -45.46 6.47
N ASP A 604 32.24 -46.37 5.64
CA ASP A 604 32.34 -47.84 5.70
C ASP A 604 31.91 -48.44 4.35
#